data_AF-A0A1H9CJQ3-F1
#
_entry.id   AF-A0A1H9CJQ3-F1
#
_cell.length_a   1.000
_cell.length_b   1.000
_cell.length_c   1.000
_cell.angle_alpha   90.00
_cell.angle_beta   90.00
_cell.angle_gamma   90.00
#
_symmetry.space_group_name_H-M   'P 1'
#
loop_
_entity.id
_entity.type
_entity.pdbx_description
1 polymer ?
#
loop_
_entity_poly.entity_id
_entity_poly.type
_entity_poly.pdbx_seq_one_letter_code
_entity_poly.pdbx_strand_id
1 'polypeptide(L)' 'MSEEKKKSSMFDKVSGSVKETVGKVTDNEKLKAEGATQKAKGKAKEVIEDASNAAKGFVDGLSEKK' A
#
# COMPACT_ATOMS: atom_id res chain seq x y z
N MET A 1 -41.06 -28.74 1.89
CA MET A 1 -39.91 -28.20 1.13
C MET A 1 -40.24 -26.92 0.35
N SER A 2 -40.73 -25.84 0.99
CA SER A 2 -40.84 -24.54 0.27
C SER A 2 -40.81 -23.26 1.12
N GLU A 3 -40.81 -23.33 2.44
CA GLU A 3 -40.77 -22.10 3.27
C GLU A 3 -39.36 -21.73 3.78
N GLU A 4 -38.41 -22.66 3.73
CA GLU A 4 -37.04 -22.44 4.25
C GLU A 4 -36.10 -21.75 3.23
N LYS A 5 -36.41 -21.81 1.92
CA LYS A 5 -35.57 -21.24 0.86
C LYS A 5 -35.62 -19.71 0.76
N LYS A 6 -36.66 -19.03 1.26
CA LYS A 6 -36.79 -17.55 1.11
C LYS A 6 -36.03 -16.75 2.16
N LYS A 7 -35.83 -17.26 3.38
CA LYS A 7 -35.05 -16.55 4.42
C LYS A 7 -33.54 -16.63 4.19
N SER A 8 -33.04 -17.78 3.71
CA SER A 8 -31.61 -17.96 3.45
C SER A 8 -31.07 -17.00 2.40
N SER A 9 -31.77 -16.75 1.29
CA SER A 9 -31.26 -15.83 0.25
C SER A 9 -31.13 -14.37 0.68
N MET A 10 -31.99 -13.89 1.59
CA MET A 10 -31.86 -12.53 2.12
C MET A 10 -30.77 -12.43 3.18
N PHE A 11 -30.66 -13.45 4.04
CA PHE A 11 -29.60 -13.51 5.04
C PHE A 11 -28.21 -13.65 4.41
N ASP A 12 -28.06 -14.47 3.37
CA ASP A 12 -26.83 -14.59 2.57
C ASP A 12 -26.50 -13.31 1.82
N LYS A 13 -27.49 -12.59 1.27
CA LYS A 13 -27.25 -11.30 0.62
C LYS A 13 -26.78 -10.22 1.60
N VAL A 14 -27.39 -10.15 2.78
CA VAL A 14 -27.00 -9.18 3.82
C VAL A 14 -25.64 -9.54 4.40
N SER A 15 -25.45 -10.79 4.79
CA SER A 15 -24.17 -11.28 5.33
C SER A 15 -23.05 -11.17 4.28
N GLY A 16 -23.33 -11.51 3.02
CA GLY A 16 -22.44 -11.35 1.88
C GLY A 16 -22.06 -9.89 1.65
N SER A 17 -23.03 -8.97 1.66
CA SER A 17 -22.77 -7.53 1.50
C SER A 17 -21.93 -6.97 2.66
N VAL A 18 -22.20 -7.37 3.91
CA VAL A 18 -21.41 -6.95 5.07
C VAL A 18 -20.00 -7.52 4.99
N LYS A 19 -19.84 -8.79 4.62
CA LYS A 19 -18.54 -9.45 4.49
C LYS A 19 -17.73 -8.93 3.30
N GLU A 20 -18.37 -8.58 2.19
CA GLU A 20 -17.74 -7.86 1.07
C GLU A 20 -17.32 -6.44 1.48
N THR A 21 -18.14 -5.74 2.25
CA THR A 21 -17.85 -4.36 2.66
C THR A 21 -16.69 -4.33 3.65
N VAL A 22 -16.75 -5.17 4.69
CA VAL A 22 -15.66 -5.35 5.66
C VAL A 22 -14.41 -5.87 4.95
N GLY A 23 -14.56 -6.84 4.04
CA GLY A 23 -13.47 -7.34 3.21
C GLY A 23 -12.80 -6.22 2.42
N LYS A 24 -13.55 -5.45 1.62
CA LYS A 24 -13.01 -4.33 0.83
C LYS A 24 -12.38 -3.23 1.68
N VAL A 25 -12.93 -2.94 2.86
CA VAL A 25 -12.39 -1.92 3.78
C VAL A 25 -11.11 -2.40 4.45
N THR A 26 -11.09 -3.63 4.97
CA THR A 26 -9.90 -4.22 5.60
C THR A 26 -8.77 -4.47 4.59
N ASP A 27 -9.10 -4.90 3.37
CA ASP A 27 -8.11 -5.06 2.28
C ASP A 27 -7.46 -3.71 1.93
N ASN A 28 -8.23 -2.61 1.96
CA ASN A 28 -7.72 -1.27 1.72
C ASN A 28 -6.88 -0.72 2.87
N GLU A 29 -7.22 -0.99 4.13
CA GLU A 29 -6.39 -0.54 5.26
C GLU A 29 -5.02 -1.23 5.27
N LYS A 30 -4.98 -2.53 4.99
CA LYS A 30 -3.72 -3.28 4.91
C LYS A 30 -2.87 -2.82 3.72
N LEU A 31 -3.46 -2.68 2.53
CA LEU A 31 -2.79 -2.15 1.34
C LEU A 31 -2.35 -0.69 1.50
N LYS A 32 -3.13 0.16 2.16
CA LYS A 32 -2.73 1.54 2.47
C LYS A 32 -1.58 1.59 3.45
N ALA A 33 -1.58 0.76 4.49
CA ALA A 33 -0.52 0.74 5.49
C ALA A 33 0.81 0.27 4.90
N GLU A 34 0.79 -0.82 4.10
CA GLU A 34 1.97 -1.31 3.39
C GLU A 34 2.42 -0.33 2.31
N GLY A 35 1.49 0.24 1.54
CA GLY A 35 1.78 1.21 0.49
C GLY A 35 2.31 2.54 1.01
N ALA A 36 1.78 3.06 2.11
CA ALA A 36 2.26 4.29 2.73
C ALA A 36 3.67 4.10 3.33
N THR A 37 3.91 2.97 4.00
CA THR A 37 5.21 2.65 4.56
C THR A 37 6.25 2.44 3.46
N GLN A 38 5.93 1.69 2.40
CA GLN A 38 6.83 1.51 1.25
C GLN A 38 7.08 2.82 0.50
N LYS A 39 6.06 3.66 0.26
CA LYS A 39 6.24 4.97 -0.38
C LYS A 39 7.11 5.89 0.47
N ALA A 40 6.92 5.90 1.79
CA ALA A 40 7.75 6.69 2.70
C ALA A 40 9.20 6.20 2.70
N LYS A 41 9.42 4.88 2.78
CA LYS A 41 10.75 4.27 2.74
C LYS A 41 11.45 4.51 1.39
N GLY A 42 10.72 4.40 0.29
CA GLY A 42 11.20 4.66 -1.07
C GLY A 42 11.64 6.12 -1.24
N LYS A 43 10.80 7.07 -0.86
CA LYS A 43 11.16 8.51 -0.90
C LYS A 43 12.35 8.84 -0.02
N ALA A 44 12.44 8.28 1.19
CA ALA A 44 13.58 8.51 2.06
C ALA A 44 14.89 7.97 1.46
N LYS A 45 14.85 6.77 0.85
CA LYS A 45 16.00 6.19 0.16
C LYS A 45 16.43 7.03 -1.04
N GLU A 46 15.47 7.48 -1.84
CA GLU A 46 15.73 8.30 -3.03
C GLU A 46 16.40 9.63 -2.66
N VAL A 47 15.90 10.33 -1.64
CA VAL A 47 16.50 11.60 -1.16
C VAL A 47 17.92 11.38 -0.62
N ILE A 48 18.16 10.29 0.12
CA ILE A 48 19.48 9.97 0.68
C ILE A 48 20.47 9.59 -0.43
N GLU A 49 20.03 8.80 -1.42
CA GLU A 49 20.87 8.44 -2.57
C GLU A 49 21.18 9.65 -3.44
N ASP A 50 20.21 10.52 -3.72
CA ASP A 50 20.41 11.72 -4.52
C ASP A 50 21.43 12.68 -3.86
N ALA A 51 21.30 12.90 -2.55
CA ALA A 51 22.24 13.71 -1.77
C ALA A 51 23.64 13.08 -1.72
N SER A 52 23.74 11.76 -1.52
CA SER A 52 25.02 11.05 -1.52
C SER A 52 25.69 11.04 -2.89
N ASN A 53 24.90 10.92 -3.95
CA ASN A 53 25.39 10.91 -5.33
C ASN A 53 25.89 12.30 -5.74
N ALA A 54 25.12 13.36 -5.44
CA ALA A 54 25.57 14.73 -5.65
C ALA A 54 26.86 15.06 -4.89
N ALA A 55 26.98 14.64 -3.63
CA ALA A 55 28.19 14.82 -2.84
C ALA A 55 29.39 14.03 -3.43
N LYS A 56 29.18 12.77 -3.84
CA LYS A 56 30.22 11.98 -4.50
C LYS A 56 30.66 12.60 -5.82
N GLY A 57 29.73 13.00 -6.69
CA GLY A 57 30.05 13.64 -7.96
C GLY A 57 30.83 14.94 -7.79
N PHE A 58 30.54 15.72 -6.75
CA PHE A 58 31.30 16.92 -6.43
C PHE A 58 32.72 16.61 -5.93
N VAL A 59 32.88 15.63 -5.04
CA VAL A 59 34.20 15.22 -4.52
C VAL A 59 35.07 14.60 -5.61
N ASP A 60 34.47 13.77 -6.48
CA ASP A 60 35.13 13.13 -7.60
C ASP A 60 35.61 14.18 -8.63
N GLY A 61 34.74 15.12 -9.00
CA GLY A 61 35.10 16.24 -9.88
C GLY A 61 36.15 17.21 -9.32
N LEU A 62 36.25 17.34 -7.99
CA LEU A 62 37.33 18.08 -7.34
C LEU A 62 38.66 17.31 -7.35
N SER A 63 38.60 15.98 -7.34
CA SER A 63 39.77 15.10 -7.29
C SER A 63 40.41 14.93 -8.66
N GLU A 64 39.61 14.98 -9.73
CA GLU A 64 40.10 14.84 -11.11
C GLU A 64 40.73 16.12 -11.68
N LYS A 65 40.51 17.28 -11.05
CA LYS A 65 41.02 18.58 -11.53
C LYS A 65 42.35 19.02 -10.91
N LYS A 66 43.03 18.14 -10.18
CA LYS A 66 44.36 18.38 -9.58
C LYS A 66 45.40 17.45 -10.20
#